data_AF-A0A3B9R2A5-F1
#
_entry.id   AF-A0A3B9R2A5-F1
#
_cell.length_a   1.000
_cell.length_b   1.000
_cell.length_c   1.000
_cell.angle_alpha   90.00
_cell.angle_beta   90.00
_cell.angle_gamma   90.00
#
_symmetry.space_group_name_H-M   'P 1'
#
loop_
_entity.id
_entity.type
_entity.pdbx_description
1 polymer ?
#
loop_
_entity_poly.entity_id
_entity_poly.type
_entity_poly.pdbx_seq_one_letter_code
_entity_poly.pdbx_strand_id
1 'polypeptide(L)'
;SGLIGLSVGHGQFAGFADPGIEFLLRAWRWPPPGDVVYLAGIGGLSAITALSLSFAYRSAQASLLAPFEYAILPLVLLWGYLVFSEFPDALAFFGIVLIAVGGLVVWLDGKRQARRQAARAASADQGSRK
;
A
#
# COMPACT_ATOMS: atom_id res chain seq x y z
N SER A 1 9.98 16.00 21.53
CA SER A 1 9.13 16.52 20.44
C SER A 1 7.93 17.37 20.92
N GLY A 2 7.28 17.06 22.05
CA GLY A 2 6.12 17.84 22.53
C GLY A 2 6.39 19.31 22.91
N LEU A 3 7.57 19.62 23.46
CA LEU A 3 7.93 20.99 23.85
C LEU A 3 8.08 21.94 22.65
N ILE A 4 8.56 21.45 21.50
CA ILE A 4 8.68 22.23 20.26
C ILE A 4 7.30 22.59 19.70
N GLY A 5 6.34 21.66 19.77
CA GLY A 5 4.96 21.90 19.33
C GLY A 5 4.25 22.96 20.16
N LEU A 6 4.48 23.01 21.48
CA LEU A 6 3.90 24.04 22.34
C LEU A 6 4.56 25.41 22.16
N SER A 7 5.89 25.47 21.95
CA SER A 7 6.59 26.75 21.78
C SER A 7 6.44 27.35 20.38
N VAL A 8 6.37 26.53 19.33
CA VAL A 8 6.34 26.97 17.93
C VAL A 8 4.93 26.93 17.32
N GLY A 9 4.06 26.03 17.78
CA GLY A 9 2.74 25.76 17.18
C GLY A 9 1.67 26.84 17.38
N HIS A 10 2.00 27.96 18.03
CA HIS A 10 1.08 29.09 18.25
C HIS A 10 1.03 30.07 17.08
N GLY A 11 1.86 29.90 16.04
CA GLY A 11 1.83 30.76 14.84
C GLY A 11 2.54 32.10 14.98
N GLN A 12 3.29 32.31 16.06
CA GLN A 12 3.98 33.58 16.37
C GLN A 12 5.06 34.01 15.35
N PHE A 13 5.38 33.13 14.39
CA PHE A 13 6.38 33.37 13.34
C PHE A 13 5.77 33.28 11.93
N ALA A 14 4.45 33.20 11.80
CA ALA A 14 3.78 33.29 10.50
C ALA A 14 3.84 34.75 10.02
N GLY A 15 4.60 35.03 8.95
CA GLY A 15 4.81 36.40 8.44
C GLY A 15 6.19 36.69 7.83
N PHE A 16 7.14 35.74 7.87
CA PHE A 16 8.38 35.83 7.11
C PHE A 16 8.12 35.54 5.62
N ALA A 17 8.84 36.21 4.71
CA ALA A 17 8.55 36.24 3.26
C ALA A 17 8.70 34.89 2.52
N ASP A 18 9.26 33.85 3.15
CA ASP A 18 9.48 32.53 2.54
C ASP A 18 8.30 31.56 2.81
N PRO A 19 7.59 31.07 1.77
CA PRO A 19 6.42 30.19 1.90
C PRO A 19 6.67 28.90 2.67
N GLY A 20 7.90 28.37 2.61
CA GLY A 20 8.28 27.14 3.32
C GLY A 20 8.33 27.34 4.84
N ILE A 21 8.80 28.50 5.30
CA ILE A 21 8.87 28.84 6.74
C ILE A 21 7.45 29.05 7.28
N GLU A 22 6.59 29.69 6.50
CA GLU A 22 5.19 29.88 6.85
C GLU A 22 4.44 28.55 7.04
N PHE A 23 4.63 27.57 6.15
CA PHE A 23 4.03 26.25 6.31
C PHE A 23 4.50 25.53 7.59
N LEU A 24 5.79 25.60 7.91
CA LEU A 24 6.38 24.96 9.08
C LEU A 24 5.96 25.60 10.40
N LEU A 25 5.77 26.92 10.41
CA LEU A 25 5.48 27.71 11.62
C LEU A 25 4.00 28.09 11.73
N ARG A 26 3.14 27.61 10.82
CA ARG A 26 1.70 27.90 10.88
C ARG A 26 1.09 27.37 12.18
N ALA A 27 0.15 28.13 12.73
CA ALA A 27 -0.58 27.70 13.92
C ALA A 27 -1.33 26.38 13.66
N TRP A 28 -1.31 25.49 14.66
CA TRP A 28 -2.15 24.30 14.61
C TRP A 28 -3.62 24.71 14.54
N ARG A 29 -4.31 24.28 13.49
CA ARG A 29 -5.74 24.53 13.32
C ARG A 29 -6.51 23.26 13.61
N TRP A 30 -7.41 23.33 14.58
CA TRP A 30 -8.34 22.24 14.83
C TRP A 30 -9.22 21.99 13.60
N PRO A 31 -9.47 20.71 13.24
CA PRO A 31 -10.35 20.39 12.13
C PRO A 31 -11.74 20.97 12.39
N PRO A 32 -12.43 21.47 11.35
CA PRO A 32 -13.84 21.80 11.43
C PRO A 32 -14.65 20.61 11.98
N PRO A 33 -15.72 20.85 12.78
CA PRO A 33 -16.50 19.77 13.37
C PRO A 33 -17.16 18.85 12.33
N GLY A 34 -17.44 19.36 11.13
CA GLY A 34 -17.93 18.56 10.01
C GLY A 34 -16.90 17.56 9.47
N ASP A 35 -15.60 17.82 9.64
CA ASP A 35 -14.54 16.96 9.10
C ASP A 35 -14.21 15.80 10.04
N VAL A 36 -14.58 15.93 11.32
CA VAL A 36 -14.34 14.92 12.36
C VAL A 36 -14.94 13.57 11.99
N VAL A 37 -16.09 13.55 11.30
CA VAL A 37 -16.72 12.30 10.85
C VAL A 37 -15.88 11.58 9.78
N TYR A 38 -15.29 12.33 8.84
CA TYR A 38 -14.40 11.75 7.83
C TYR A 38 -13.11 11.26 8.45
N LEU A 39 -12.53 12.03 9.37
CA LEU A 39 -11.34 11.65 10.16
C LEU A 39 -11.58 10.37 10.98
N ALA A 40 -12.73 10.27 11.65
CA ALA A 40 -13.12 9.07 12.39
C ALA A 40 -13.34 7.87 11.44
N GLY A 41 -13.97 8.11 10.28
CA GLY A 41 -14.20 7.09 9.25
C GLY A 41 -12.91 6.51 8.68
N ILE A 42 -11.99 7.37 8.21
CA ILE A 42 -10.68 6.92 7.67
C ILE A 42 -9.81 6.29 8.76
N GLY A 43 -9.86 6.82 9.99
CA GLY A 43 -9.13 6.26 11.13
C GLY A 43 -9.63 4.87 11.49
N GLY A 44 -10.95 4.68 11.53
CA GLY A 44 -11.58 3.38 11.75
C GLY A 44 -11.23 2.38 10.64
N LEU A 45 -11.35 2.77 9.37
CA LEU A 45 -10.96 1.92 8.24
C LEU A 45 -9.49 1.52 8.33
N SER A 46 -8.60 2.48 8.61
CA SER A 46 -7.16 2.23 8.73
C SER A 46 -6.85 1.26 9.88
N ALA A 47 -7.54 1.38 11.01
CA ALA A 47 -7.38 0.46 12.13
C ALA A 47 -7.82 -0.97 11.76
N ILE A 48 -8.96 -1.10 11.08
CA ILE A 48 -9.45 -2.40 10.59
C ILE A 48 -8.43 -3.01 9.63
N THR A 49 -7.95 -2.25 8.64
CA THR A 49 -6.93 -2.71 7.69
C THR A 49 -5.66 -3.17 8.40
N ALA A 50 -5.15 -2.41 9.37
CA ALA A 50 -3.94 -2.76 10.11
C ALA A 50 -4.11 -4.05 10.93
N LEU A 51 -5.27 -4.23 11.58
CA LEU A 51 -5.59 -5.44 12.34
C LEU A 51 -5.74 -6.66 11.42
N SER A 52 -6.49 -6.52 10.32
CA SER A 52 -6.66 -7.57 9.32
C SER A 52 -5.31 -7.99 8.73
N LEU A 53 -4.45 -7.03 8.40
CA LEU A 53 -3.12 -7.30 7.87
C LEU A 53 -2.25 -8.04 8.90
N SER A 54 -2.29 -7.62 10.16
CA SER A 54 -1.60 -8.30 11.26
C SER A 54 -2.04 -9.76 11.42
N PHE A 55 -3.34 -10.06 11.27
CA PHE A 55 -3.83 -11.43 11.29
C PHE A 55 -3.42 -12.23 10.04
N ALA A 56 -3.39 -11.60 8.86
CA ALA A 56 -2.98 -12.24 7.62
C ALA A 56 -1.51 -12.71 7.68
N TYR A 57 -0.59 -11.84 8.13
CA TYR A 57 0.82 -12.22 8.28
C TYR A 57 1.05 -13.33 9.32
N ARG A 58 0.19 -13.43 10.34
CA ARG A 58 0.30 -14.48 11.36
C ARG A 58 -0.19 -15.85 10.85
N SER A 59 -1.10 -15.86 9.89
CA SER A 59 -1.78 -17.08 9.41
C SER A 59 -1.24 -17.60 8.07
N ALA A 60 -0.63 -16.74 7.24
CA ALA A 60 -0.10 -17.11 5.92
C ALA A 60 1.43 -16.98 5.87
N GLN A 61 2.07 -17.85 5.07
CA GLN A 61 3.50 -17.71 4.74
C GLN A 61 3.72 -16.40 3.98
N ALA A 62 4.76 -15.63 4.34
CA ALA A 62 5.08 -14.33 3.71
C ALA A 62 5.18 -14.40 2.16
N SER A 63 5.56 -15.55 1.62
CA SER A 63 5.62 -15.82 0.18
C SER A 63 4.26 -15.76 -0.53
N LEU A 64 3.16 -16.05 0.17
CA LEU A 64 1.81 -15.98 -0.37
C LEU A 64 1.25 -14.56 -0.36
N LEU A 65 1.73 -13.69 0.53
CA LEU A 65 1.22 -12.33 0.67
C LEU A 65 1.89 -11.32 -0.28
N ALA A 66 3.17 -11.54 -0.61
CA ALA A 66 3.92 -10.68 -1.51
C ALA A 66 3.20 -10.37 -2.85
N PRO A 67 2.57 -11.34 -3.57
CA PRO A 67 1.82 -11.06 -4.78
C PRO A 67 0.59 -10.15 -4.57
N PHE A 68 -0.06 -10.23 -3.41
CA PHE A 68 -1.23 -9.39 -3.09
C PHE A 68 -0.83 -7.95 -2.83
N GLU A 69 0.32 -7.72 -2.18
CA GLU A 69 0.87 -6.36 -2.00
C GLU A 69 1.13 -5.68 -3.34
N TYR A 70 1.66 -6.40 -4.33
CA TYR A 70 1.87 -5.85 -5.67
C TYR A 70 0.55 -5.64 -6.44
N ALA A 71 -0.49 -6.44 -6.17
CA ALA A 71 -1.81 -6.26 -6.79
C ALA A 71 -2.53 -4.98 -6.33
N ILE A 72 -2.11 -4.37 -5.21
CA ILE A 72 -2.62 -3.07 -4.76
C ILE A 72 -2.21 -1.94 -5.72
N LEU A 73 -1.06 -2.04 -6.37
CA LEU A 73 -0.53 -0.98 -7.23
C LEU A 73 -1.48 -0.57 -8.36
N PRO A 74 -2.02 -1.48 -9.20
CA PRO A 74 -3.02 -1.10 -10.20
C PRO A 74 -4.32 -0.55 -9.60
N LEU A 75 -4.69 -0.98 -8.39
CA LEU A 75 -5.87 -0.45 -7.69
C LEU A 75 -5.65 1.01 -7.23
N VAL A 76 -4.45 1.35 -6.75
CA VAL A 76 -4.06 2.72 -6.39
C VAL A 76 -4.16 3.64 -7.62
N LEU A 77 -3.71 3.17 -8.78
CA LEU A 77 -3.85 3.92 -10.04
C LEU A 77 -5.28 4.13 -10.47
N LEU A 78 -6.11 3.09 -10.35
CA LEU A 78 -7.53 3.18 -10.65
C LEU A 78 -8.20 4.27 -9.79
N TRP A 79 -7.97 4.25 -8.47
CA TRP A 79 -8.52 5.25 -7.55
C TRP A 79 -7.91 6.64 -7.74
N GLY A 80 -6.62 6.73 -8.06
CA GLY A 80 -5.92 7.96 -8.42
C GLY A 80 -6.63 8.67 -9.57
N TYR A 81 -6.89 7.93 -10.65
CA TYR A 81 -7.61 8.44 -11.80
C TYR A 81 -9.08 8.76 -11.47
N LEU A 82 -9.81 7.86 -10.80
CA LEU A 82 -11.24 8.04 -10.55
C LEU A 82 -11.56 9.24 -9.64
N VAL A 83 -10.74 9.48 -8.63
CA VAL A 83 -11.02 10.47 -7.58
C VAL A 83 -10.33 11.80 -7.87
N PHE A 84 -9.09 11.75 -8.34
CA PHE A 84 -8.27 12.95 -8.53
C PHE A 84 -8.15 13.38 -9.99
N SER A 85 -8.67 12.58 -10.94
CA SER A 85 -8.54 12.82 -12.39
C SER A 85 -7.09 13.01 -12.83
N GLU A 86 -6.15 12.45 -12.08
CA GLU A 86 -4.72 12.58 -12.31
C GLU A 86 -4.22 11.37 -13.09
N PHE A 87 -3.60 11.61 -14.25
CA PHE A 87 -3.05 10.55 -15.08
C PHE A 87 -1.60 10.27 -14.68
N PRO A 88 -1.18 9.00 -14.60
CA PRO A 88 0.21 8.66 -14.29
C PRO A 88 1.16 9.30 -15.30
N ASP A 89 2.27 9.84 -14.79
CA ASP A 89 3.37 10.33 -15.62
C ASP A 89 4.13 9.18 -16.29
N ALA A 90 5.03 9.51 -17.21
CA ALA A 90 5.78 8.51 -17.98
C ALA A 90 6.57 7.54 -17.06
N LEU A 91 7.08 8.04 -15.93
CA LEU A 91 7.82 7.25 -14.96
C LEU A 91 6.90 6.27 -14.21
N ALA A 92 5.73 6.72 -13.74
CA ALA A 92 4.72 5.87 -13.15
C ALA A 92 4.26 4.80 -14.15
N PHE A 93 4.06 5.17 -15.41
CA PHE A 93 3.69 4.22 -16.46
C PHE A 93 4.73 3.11 -16.66
N PHE A 94 6.02 3.47 -16.63
CA PHE A 94 7.11 2.50 -16.67
C PHE A 94 7.08 1.56 -15.47
N GLY A 95 6.88 2.09 -14.25
CA GLY A 95 6.73 1.29 -13.04
C GLY A 95 5.58 0.28 -13.14
N ILE A 96 4.41 0.71 -13.64
CA ILE A 96 3.23 -0.15 -13.85
C ILE A 96 3.57 -1.32 -14.77
N VAL A 97 4.19 -1.04 -15.92
CA VAL A 97 4.57 -2.07 -16.88
C VAL A 97 5.55 -3.05 -16.24
N LEU A 98 6.53 -2.56 -15.46
CA LEU A 98 7.52 -3.40 -14.79
C LEU A 98 6.85 -4.37 -13.78
N ILE A 99 5.92 -3.85 -12.96
CA ILE A 99 5.16 -4.66 -12.00
C ILE A 99 4.28 -5.69 -12.72
N ALA A 100 3.59 -5.28 -13.78
CA ALA A 100 2.73 -6.16 -14.57
C ALA A 100 3.51 -7.31 -15.20
N VAL A 101 4.70 -7.02 -15.76
CA VAL A 101 5.61 -8.03 -16.30
C VAL A 101 6.12 -8.96 -15.19
N GLY A 102 6.50 -8.42 -14.04
CA GLY A 102 6.92 -9.22 -12.88
C GLY A 102 5.83 -10.18 -12.42
N GLY A 103 4.59 -9.71 -12.28
CA GLY A 103 3.43 -10.54 -11.94
C GLY A 103 3.16 -11.63 -12.98
N LEU A 104 3.27 -11.31 -14.27
CA LEU A 104 3.10 -12.28 -15.35
C LEU A 104 4.18 -13.37 -15.31
N VAL A 105 5.44 -13.02 -15.05
CA VAL A 105 6.55 -13.98 -14.92
C VAL A 105 6.31 -14.94 -13.75
N VAL A 106 5.92 -14.40 -12.58
CA VAL A 106 5.60 -15.23 -11.41
C VAL A 106 4.45 -16.20 -11.70
N TRP A 107 3.40 -15.74 -12.40
CA TRP A 107 2.29 -16.60 -12.78
C TRP A 107 2.69 -17.73 -13.74
N LEU A 108 3.53 -17.41 -14.73
CA LEU A 108 4.07 -18.40 -15.67
C LEU A 108 4.94 -19.44 -14.95
N ASP A 109 5.76 -19.02 -13.99
CA ASP A 109 6.58 -19.93 -13.19
C ASP A 109 5.75 -20.78 -12.22
N GLY A 110 4.70 -20.22 -11.61
CA GLY A 110 3.75 -20.97 -10.79
C GLY A 110 3.10 -22.13 -11.58
N LYS A 111 2.70 -21.88 -12.84
CA LYS A 111 2.18 -22.94 -13.73
C LYS A 111 3.22 -24.03 -14.02
N ARG A 112 4.48 -23.67 -14.18
CA ARG A 112 5.58 -24.63 -14.42
C ARG A 112 5.85 -25.49 -13.18
N GLN A 113 5.82 -24.89 -11.99
CA GLN A 113 6.00 -25.61 -10.73
C GLN A 113 4.85 -26.59 -10.45
N ALA A 114 3.60 -26.17 -10.67
CA ALA A 114 2.42 -27.04 -10.52
C ALA A 114 2.49 -28.27 -11.45
N ARG A 115 2.90 -28.08 -12.71
CA ARG A 115 3.11 -29.19 -13.66
C ARG A 115 4.23 -30.15 -13.22
N ARG A 116 5.33 -29.63 -12.69
CA ARG A 116 6.44 -30.45 -12.17
C ARG A 116 6.04 -31.27 -10.95
N GLN A 117 5.22 -30.73 -10.06
CA GLN A 117 4.71 -31.45 -8.90
C GLN A 117 3.74 -32.58 -9.32
N ALA A 118 2.84 -32.32 -10.26
CA ALA A 118 1.94 -33.34 -10.81
C ALA A 118 2.72 -34.50 -11.47
N ALA A 119 3.77 -34.20 -12.23
CA ALA A 119 4.62 -35.22 -12.84
C ALA A 119 5.37 -36.06 -11.80
N ARG A 120 5.87 -35.45 -10.71
CA ARG A 120 6.55 -36.16 -9.61
C ARG A 120 5.60 -37.07 -8.83
N ALA A 121 4.38 -36.61 -8.55
CA ALA A 121 3.35 -37.41 -7.88
C ALA A 121 2.98 -38.65 -8.71
N ALA A 122 2.84 -38.50 -10.03
CA ALA A 122 2.58 -39.63 -10.94
C ALA A 122 3.72 -40.66 -10.97
N SER A 123 4.99 -40.23 -10.90
CA SER A 123 6.14 -41.15 -10.84
C SER A 123 6.29 -41.86 -9.48
N ALA A 124 5.82 -41.27 -8.38
CA ALA A 124 5.88 -41.87 -7.05
C ALA A 124 4.83 -42.98 -6.87
N ASP A 125 3.60 -42.80 -7.40
CA ASP A 125 2.53 -43.80 -7.37
C ASP A 125 2.89 -45.07 -8.18
N GLN A 126 3.61 -44.89 -9.29
CA GLN A 126 4.10 -46.02 -10.11
C GLN A 126 5.18 -46.88 -9.42
N GLY A 127 5.93 -46.31 -8.47
CA GLY A 127 6.97 -47.02 -7.73
C GLY A 127 6.42 -47.86 -6.56
N SER A 128 5.26 -47.51 -6.00
CA SER A 128 4.63 -48.25 -4.90
C SER A 128 3.79 -49.46 -5.36
N ARG A 129 3.54 -49.58 -6.67
CA ARG A 129 2.66 -50.59 -7.27
C ARG A 129 3.40 -51.78 -7.89
N LYS A 130 4.73 -51.77 -7.83
CA LYS A 130 5.63 -52.86 -8.24
C LYS A 130 6.24 -53.48 -7.00
#